data_AF-A0A1X7T221-F1
#
_entry.id   AF-A0A1X7T221-F1
#
_cell.length_a   1.000
_cell.length_b   1.000
_cell.length_c   1.000
_cell.angle_alpha   90.00
_cell.angle_beta   90.00
_cell.angle_gamma   90.00
#
_symmetry.space_group_name_H-M   'P 1'
#
loop_
_entity.id
_entity.type
_entity.pdbx_description
1 polymer ?
#
loop_
_entity_poly.entity_id
_entity_poly.type
_entity_poly.pdbx_seq_one_letter_code
_entity_poly.pdbx_strand_id
1 'polypeptide(L)'
;MASSGKRELLVLYGSQTGTAQDVAERIELLVLYGSQTGTAQDVAERIEREGRRRRFHVQIYALDEYDKSGLINTPVCVFVCATTGQGDPPDNMKQFWRFLLRRNLPADSLLHLQTAVVGLGDSSYLKFNFIAKKLYRRLGQLGASFLLPPVYGDDQHDLGPDAVIDPWLVDLWTKLDTLYPLPPGLSVLPYKERLPSRFNINAYSAPVSNTALKPPSQAMPALLLDNSRLTPSSHFQDVRLITLEGSFPHYSPGDVLMIVPENTSESVERFLQVTEMTHLADLSLNITSNEEGISVPQRLSSPCILRTLLRCYWDIQSVPRRSFFEILSWFAVNELEREKLEEFVTPEGQEELYSYCNRPRRTIIEVLNDFPLTATKIPVSYLLDLLPVLQPRAFSIASSATTNPQHVQILVAVVEYKTKLFHPRKWKLSFITTIDLFMLIK
;
A
#
# COMPACT_ATOMS: atom_id res chain seq x y z
N MET A 1 -36.64 -15.92 32.08
CA MET A 1 -35.18 -15.76 32.30
C MET A 1 -34.48 -16.68 31.31
N ALA A 2 -34.08 -16.16 30.15
CA ALA A 2 -33.39 -16.94 29.13
C ALA A 2 -31.88 -16.85 29.41
N SER A 3 -31.26 -17.99 29.72
CA SER A 3 -29.83 -18.10 29.93
C SER A 3 -29.09 -17.88 28.61
N SER A 4 -28.32 -16.79 28.55
CA SER A 4 -27.31 -16.52 27.52
C SER A 4 -26.31 -17.68 27.51
N GLY A 5 -26.45 -18.61 26.56
CA GLY A 5 -25.50 -19.69 26.34
C GLY A 5 -24.17 -19.13 25.87
N LYS A 6 -23.19 -19.05 26.78
CA LYS A 6 -21.77 -18.94 26.41
C LYS A 6 -21.44 -20.14 25.54
N ARG A 7 -21.05 -19.90 24.28
CA ARG A 7 -20.49 -20.94 23.42
C ARG A 7 -19.03 -21.12 23.83
N GLU A 8 -18.73 -22.24 24.47
CA GLU A 8 -17.36 -22.66 24.73
C GLU A 8 -16.78 -23.28 23.46
N LEU A 9 -15.69 -22.71 22.97
CA LEU A 9 -14.89 -23.26 21.88
C LEU A 9 -13.90 -24.25 22.51
N LEU A 10 -14.13 -25.55 22.33
CA LEU A 10 -13.22 -26.58 22.81
C LEU A 10 -12.11 -26.78 21.77
N VAL A 11 -10.94 -26.18 22.00
CA VAL A 11 -9.75 -26.40 21.16
C VAL A 11 -8.84 -27.38 21.86
N LEU A 12 -8.65 -28.57 21.27
CA LEU A 12 -7.75 -29.60 21.78
C LEU A 12 -6.41 -29.50 21.03
N TYR A 13 -5.31 -29.26 21.74
CA TYR A 13 -3.96 -29.37 21.20
C TYR A 13 -2.98 -29.93 22.24
N GLY A 14 -1.97 -30.67 21.78
CA GLY A 14 -0.84 -31.12 22.59
C GLY A 14 0.43 -30.40 22.14
N SER A 15 1.18 -29.82 23.08
CA SER A 15 2.47 -29.17 22.81
C SER A 15 3.39 -29.31 24.02
N GLN A 16 4.62 -29.76 23.78
CA GLN A 16 5.67 -29.82 24.81
C GLN A 16 6.34 -28.45 25.07
N THR A 17 6.06 -27.43 24.25
CA THR A 17 6.77 -26.13 24.25
C THR A 17 5.85 -24.91 24.50
N GLY A 18 4.59 -25.12 24.89
CA GLY A 18 3.60 -24.04 25.14
C GLY A 18 3.12 -23.25 23.90
N THR A 19 3.77 -23.42 22.75
CA THR A 19 3.55 -22.60 21.54
C THR A 19 2.20 -22.85 20.86
N ALA A 20 1.66 -24.07 20.93
CA ALA A 20 0.35 -24.39 20.37
C ALA A 20 -0.82 -23.80 21.18
N GLN A 21 -0.58 -23.49 22.46
CA GLN A 21 -1.55 -22.88 23.38
C GLN A 21 -1.82 -21.43 23.01
N ASP A 22 -0.76 -20.68 22.78
CA ASP A 22 -0.81 -19.29 22.31
C ASP A 22 -1.41 -19.13 20.90
N VAL A 23 -1.35 -20.16 20.05
CA VAL A 23 -1.90 -20.14 18.68
C VAL A 23 -3.39 -20.49 18.68
N ALA A 24 -3.80 -21.48 19.47
CA ALA A 24 -5.19 -21.92 19.56
C ALA A 24 -6.12 -20.94 20.30
N GLU A 25 -5.57 -20.05 21.14
CA GLU A 25 -6.33 -19.02 21.85
C GLU A 25 -6.44 -17.70 21.09
N ARG A 26 -5.79 -17.55 19.92
CA ARG A 26 -5.84 -16.31 19.14
C ARG A 26 -7.05 -16.28 18.23
N ILE A 27 -7.75 -15.17 18.31
CA ILE A 27 -8.95 -14.93 17.51
C ILE A 27 -8.50 -14.45 16.13
N GLU A 28 -8.93 -15.18 15.11
CA GLU A 28 -8.58 -14.89 13.72
C GLU A 28 -9.37 -13.69 13.21
N LEU A 29 -8.65 -12.68 12.71
CA LEU A 29 -9.21 -11.51 12.04
C LEU A 29 -8.69 -11.47 10.61
N LEU A 30 -9.57 -11.61 9.63
CA LEU A 30 -9.22 -11.44 8.22
C LEU A 30 -9.40 -9.97 7.81
N VAL A 31 -8.44 -9.41 7.09
CA VAL A 31 -8.53 -8.08 6.47
C VAL A 31 -8.29 -8.22 4.97
N LEU A 32 -9.29 -7.86 4.17
CA LEU A 32 -9.22 -7.95 2.71
C LEU A 32 -9.29 -6.55 2.11
N TYR A 33 -8.40 -6.25 1.16
CA TYR A 33 -8.38 -4.92 0.54
C TYR A 33 -8.41 -4.90 -0.98
N GLY A 34 -9.15 -3.91 -1.51
CA GLY A 34 -9.15 -3.53 -2.93
C GLY A 34 -8.56 -2.13 -3.07
N SER A 35 -7.41 -2.00 -3.75
CA SER A 35 -6.62 -0.78 -3.83
C SER A 35 -6.03 -0.58 -5.22
N GLN A 36 -6.01 0.67 -5.71
CA GLN A 36 -5.38 1.02 -6.99
C GLN A 36 -4.04 1.73 -6.82
N THR A 37 -3.93 2.60 -5.81
CA THR A 37 -2.77 3.48 -5.57
C THR A 37 -2.20 3.33 -4.16
N GLY A 38 -2.62 2.29 -3.43
CA GLY A 38 -2.11 1.95 -2.10
C GLY A 38 -2.91 2.52 -0.92
N THR A 39 -3.87 3.44 -1.11
CA THR A 39 -4.60 4.04 0.03
C THR A 39 -5.44 3.03 0.81
N ALA A 40 -6.17 2.13 0.13
CA ALA A 40 -6.92 1.06 0.80
C ALA A 40 -6.00 0.03 1.47
N GLN A 41 -4.84 -0.23 0.88
CA GLN A 41 -3.84 -1.12 1.48
C GLN A 41 -3.31 -0.51 2.78
N ASP A 42 -2.97 0.77 2.79
CA ASP A 42 -2.45 1.47 3.96
C ASP A 42 -3.42 1.44 5.16
N VAL A 43 -4.71 1.66 4.89
CA VAL A 43 -5.77 1.56 5.90
C VAL A 43 -5.96 0.11 6.38
N ALA A 44 -5.87 -0.87 5.49
CA ALA A 44 -5.94 -2.28 5.86
C ALA A 44 -4.76 -2.71 6.73
N GLU A 45 -3.54 -2.29 6.39
CA GLU A 45 -2.33 -2.56 7.17
C GLU A 45 -2.37 -1.83 8.52
N ARG A 46 -3.04 -0.67 8.62
CA ARG A 46 -3.31 -0.03 9.92
C ARG A 46 -4.23 -0.89 10.79
N ILE A 47 -5.31 -1.44 10.23
CA ILE A 47 -6.19 -2.37 10.94
C ILE A 47 -5.41 -3.62 11.38
N GLU A 48 -4.50 -4.12 10.54
CA GLU A 48 -3.60 -5.22 10.88
C GLU A 48 -2.74 -4.90 12.10
N ARG A 49 -2.01 -3.77 12.09
CA ARG A 49 -1.17 -3.34 13.22
C ARG A 49 -1.99 -3.16 14.50
N GLU A 50 -3.12 -2.47 14.42
CA GLU A 50 -3.99 -2.22 15.57
C GLU A 50 -4.62 -3.51 16.13
N GLY A 51 -4.95 -4.49 15.26
CA GLY A 51 -5.43 -5.82 15.67
C GLY A 51 -4.35 -6.66 16.32
N ARG A 52 -3.13 -6.65 15.77
CA ARG A 52 -1.96 -7.35 16.35
C ARG A 52 -1.61 -6.80 17.73
N ARG A 53 -1.73 -5.48 17.93
CA ARG A 53 -1.56 -4.87 19.27
C ARG A 53 -2.58 -5.39 20.27
N ARG A 54 -3.80 -5.68 19.81
CA ARG A 54 -4.87 -6.31 20.58
C ARG A 54 -4.80 -7.84 20.60
N ARG A 55 -3.65 -8.42 20.20
CA ARG A 55 -3.37 -9.87 20.21
C ARG A 55 -4.25 -10.72 19.28
N PHE A 56 -4.96 -10.11 18.32
CA PHE A 56 -5.61 -10.87 17.26
C PHE A 56 -4.56 -11.54 16.37
N HIS A 57 -4.87 -12.74 15.88
CA HIS A 57 -4.14 -13.29 14.75
C HIS A 57 -4.72 -12.68 13.48
N VAL A 58 -4.06 -11.62 12.98
CA VAL A 58 -4.54 -10.90 11.81
C VAL A 58 -3.92 -11.45 10.55
N GLN A 59 -4.76 -11.80 9.59
CA GLN A 59 -4.34 -12.13 8.23
C GLN A 59 -4.78 -11.01 7.29
N ILE A 60 -3.89 -10.56 6.42
CA ILE A 60 -4.15 -9.49 5.48
C ILE A 60 -3.85 -9.94 4.05
N TYR A 61 -4.79 -9.70 3.13
CA TYR A 61 -4.63 -10.05 1.73
C TYR A 61 -5.22 -9.00 0.80
N ALA A 62 -4.57 -8.81 -0.36
CA ALA A 62 -5.24 -8.23 -1.50
C ALA A 62 -6.38 -9.17 -1.95
N LEU A 63 -7.47 -8.60 -2.46
CA LEU A 63 -8.66 -9.39 -2.85
C LEU A 63 -8.40 -10.39 -3.99
N ASP A 64 -7.36 -10.19 -4.80
CA ASP A 64 -6.95 -11.10 -5.87
C ASP A 64 -5.91 -12.16 -5.44
N GLU A 65 -5.34 -12.02 -4.25
CA GLU A 65 -4.40 -12.99 -3.64
C GLU A 65 -5.12 -13.96 -2.70
N TYR A 66 -6.27 -13.57 -2.14
CA TYR A 66 -7.04 -14.41 -1.23
C TYR A 66 -7.87 -15.47 -1.99
N ASP A 67 -7.84 -16.72 -1.50
CA ASP A 67 -8.78 -17.73 -1.98
C ASP A 67 -10.19 -17.48 -1.43
N LYS A 68 -11.00 -16.84 -2.26
CA LYS A 68 -12.44 -16.58 -2.06
C LYS A 68 -13.27 -17.78 -1.58
N SER A 69 -12.83 -19.02 -1.77
CA SER A 69 -13.52 -20.20 -1.24
C SER A 69 -13.47 -20.26 0.30
N GLY A 70 -12.41 -19.71 0.91
CA GLY A 70 -12.23 -19.68 2.37
C GLY A 70 -13.18 -18.74 3.12
N LEU A 71 -13.85 -17.82 2.40
CA LEU A 71 -14.70 -16.81 3.03
C LEU A 71 -15.88 -17.42 3.79
N ILE A 72 -16.38 -18.59 3.36
CA ILE A 72 -17.48 -19.30 4.03
C ILE A 72 -17.11 -19.82 5.43
N ASN A 73 -15.81 -20.04 5.67
CA ASN A 73 -15.27 -20.54 6.94
C ASN A 73 -14.65 -19.43 7.78
N THR A 74 -14.66 -18.19 7.29
CA THR A 74 -14.06 -17.05 7.98
C THR A 74 -15.05 -16.49 9.01
N PRO A 75 -14.69 -16.42 10.31
CA PRO A 75 -15.59 -15.91 11.34
C PRO A 75 -15.70 -14.38 11.29
N VAL A 76 -14.57 -13.68 11.14
CA VAL A 76 -14.51 -12.21 11.17
C VAL A 76 -13.68 -11.69 10.01
N CYS A 77 -14.25 -10.79 9.19
CA CYS A 77 -13.54 -10.16 8.07
C CYS A 77 -13.83 -8.66 7.96
N VAL A 78 -12.80 -7.83 7.85
CA VAL A 78 -12.92 -6.41 7.51
C VAL A 78 -12.53 -6.20 6.05
N PHE A 79 -13.43 -5.60 5.26
CA PHE A 79 -13.17 -5.23 3.88
C PHE A 79 -12.80 -3.75 3.77
N VAL A 80 -11.69 -3.44 3.12
CA VAL A 80 -11.25 -2.07 2.84
C VAL A 80 -11.17 -1.86 1.33
N CYS A 81 -12.09 -1.09 0.75
CA CYS A 81 -12.24 -1.02 -0.70
C CYS A 81 -12.27 0.43 -1.21
N ALA A 82 -11.34 0.75 -2.10
CA ALA A 82 -11.38 1.98 -2.88
C ALA A 82 -12.39 1.88 -4.03
N THR A 83 -12.84 3.04 -4.53
CA THR A 83 -13.56 3.16 -5.80
C THR A 83 -12.63 3.82 -6.83
N THR A 84 -12.58 3.30 -8.06
CA THR A 84 -11.72 3.82 -9.13
C THR A 84 -12.54 4.35 -10.30
N GLY A 85 -11.91 5.22 -11.11
CA GLY A 85 -12.45 5.70 -12.37
C GLY A 85 -13.90 6.20 -12.25
N GLN A 86 -14.78 5.65 -13.07
CA GLN A 86 -16.20 6.01 -13.10
C GLN A 86 -17.05 5.06 -12.26
N GLY A 87 -16.61 4.79 -11.02
CA GLY A 87 -17.29 3.91 -10.06
C GLY A 87 -17.03 2.42 -10.30
N ASP A 88 -15.81 2.08 -10.67
CA ASP A 88 -15.34 0.73 -10.93
C ASP A 88 -14.54 0.19 -9.74
N PRO A 89 -14.47 -1.14 -9.56
CA PRO A 89 -13.60 -1.73 -8.55
C PRO A 89 -12.12 -1.57 -8.94
N PRO A 90 -11.22 -1.44 -7.96
CA PRO A 90 -9.78 -1.55 -8.19
C PRO A 90 -9.40 -2.81 -8.94
N ASP A 91 -8.29 -2.77 -9.67
CA ASP A 91 -7.85 -3.91 -10.48
C ASP A 91 -7.68 -5.18 -9.65
N ASN A 92 -7.06 -5.07 -8.47
CA ASN A 92 -6.83 -6.16 -7.53
C ASN A 92 -8.12 -6.66 -6.83
N MET A 93 -9.29 -6.12 -7.17
CA MET A 93 -10.60 -6.56 -6.67
C MET A 93 -11.48 -7.18 -7.77
N LYS A 94 -11.19 -6.95 -9.05
CA LYS A 94 -12.09 -7.28 -10.18
C LYS A 94 -12.53 -8.74 -10.19
N GLN A 95 -11.61 -9.68 -9.98
CA GLN A 95 -11.93 -11.12 -10.03
C GLN A 95 -12.81 -11.55 -8.86
N PHE A 96 -12.46 -11.12 -7.64
CA PHE A 96 -13.23 -11.36 -6.44
C PHE A 96 -14.64 -10.76 -6.53
N TRP A 97 -14.74 -9.53 -7.06
CA TRP A 97 -16.02 -8.86 -7.25
C TRP A 97 -16.93 -9.61 -8.22
N ARG A 98 -16.39 -10.08 -9.35
CA ARG A 98 -17.15 -10.93 -10.30
C ARG A 98 -17.64 -12.23 -9.65
N PHE A 99 -16.84 -12.83 -8.78
CA PHE A 99 -17.24 -14.02 -8.05
C PHE A 99 -18.42 -13.73 -7.11
N LEU A 100 -18.36 -12.68 -6.29
CA LEU A 100 -19.45 -12.31 -5.39
C LEU A 100 -20.75 -11.98 -6.14
N LEU A 101 -20.67 -11.45 -7.35
CA LEU A 101 -21.84 -11.12 -8.18
C LEU A 101 -22.49 -12.32 -8.88
N ARG A 102 -21.95 -13.54 -8.73
CA ARG A 102 -22.55 -14.74 -9.33
C ARG A 102 -23.96 -14.98 -8.77
N ARG A 103 -24.93 -15.19 -9.67
CA ARG A 103 -26.35 -15.37 -9.32
C ARG A 103 -26.66 -16.71 -8.66
N ASN A 104 -25.80 -17.71 -8.83
CA ASN A 104 -25.97 -19.05 -8.28
C ASN A 104 -25.40 -19.21 -6.86
N LEU A 105 -24.90 -18.14 -6.24
CA LEU A 105 -24.49 -18.18 -4.84
C LEU A 105 -25.73 -18.21 -3.94
N PRO A 106 -25.85 -19.20 -3.03
CA PRO A 106 -26.90 -19.23 -2.03
C PRO A 106 -26.95 -17.95 -1.18
N ALA A 107 -28.16 -17.53 -0.77
CA ALA A 107 -28.35 -16.30 0.01
C ALA A 107 -27.82 -16.40 1.45
N ASP A 108 -27.45 -17.59 1.90
CA ASP A 108 -26.88 -17.92 3.20
C ASP A 108 -25.39 -18.31 3.12
N SER A 109 -24.74 -18.12 1.96
CA SER A 109 -23.34 -18.49 1.73
C SER A 109 -22.38 -17.94 2.78
N LEU A 110 -22.68 -16.77 3.36
CA LEU A 110 -21.87 -16.05 4.33
C LEU A 110 -22.57 -15.90 5.68
N LEU A 111 -23.51 -16.78 6.03
CA LEU A 111 -24.28 -16.73 7.28
C LEU A 111 -23.40 -16.66 8.54
N HIS A 112 -22.22 -17.28 8.50
CA HIS A 112 -21.28 -17.33 9.62
C HIS A 112 -20.30 -16.15 9.66
N LEU A 113 -20.31 -15.30 8.63
CA LEU A 113 -19.38 -14.19 8.52
C LEU A 113 -19.90 -12.98 9.32
N GLN A 114 -19.10 -12.54 10.30
CA GLN A 114 -19.20 -11.20 10.88
C GLN A 114 -18.27 -10.27 10.11
N THR A 115 -18.77 -9.14 9.65
CA THR A 115 -17.99 -8.28 8.76
C THR A 115 -18.16 -6.79 9.00
N ALA A 116 -17.19 -6.02 8.55
CA ALA A 116 -17.21 -4.57 8.52
C ALA A 116 -16.68 -4.08 7.16
N VAL A 117 -17.15 -2.93 6.69
CA VAL A 117 -16.76 -2.38 5.38
C VAL A 117 -16.28 -0.93 5.54
N VAL A 118 -15.04 -0.70 5.14
CA VAL A 118 -14.43 0.61 4.99
C VAL A 118 -14.37 0.94 3.50
N GLY A 119 -15.03 2.01 3.10
CA GLY A 119 -14.95 2.55 1.76
C GLY A 119 -13.97 3.72 1.69
N LEU A 120 -13.21 3.79 0.59
CA LEU A 120 -12.43 4.96 0.21
C LEU A 120 -12.92 5.49 -1.13
N GLY A 121 -13.19 6.79 -1.18
CA GLY A 121 -13.67 7.47 -2.38
C GLY A 121 -13.36 8.96 -2.34
N ASP A 122 -13.85 9.64 -3.36
CA ASP A 122 -13.64 11.07 -3.56
C ASP A 122 -15.01 11.67 -3.94
N SER A 123 -15.50 12.62 -3.14
CA SER A 123 -16.83 13.23 -3.31
C SER A 123 -16.93 14.17 -4.51
N SER A 124 -15.81 14.56 -5.14
CA SER A 124 -15.83 15.26 -6.43
C SER A 124 -16.32 14.36 -7.58
N TYR A 125 -16.29 13.03 -7.39
CA TYR A 125 -16.83 12.07 -8.35
C TYR A 125 -18.28 11.72 -8.03
N LEU A 126 -19.13 11.68 -9.08
CA LEU A 126 -20.55 11.35 -8.97
C LEU A 126 -20.82 10.02 -8.23
N LYS A 127 -19.93 9.03 -8.42
CA LYS A 127 -20.05 7.69 -7.82
C LYS A 127 -19.20 7.56 -6.55
N PHE A 128 -19.37 8.49 -5.62
CA PHE A 128 -18.69 8.50 -4.32
C PHE A 128 -18.88 7.17 -3.56
N ASN A 129 -17.76 6.49 -3.24
CA ASN A 129 -17.71 5.23 -2.48
C ASN A 129 -18.58 4.10 -3.05
N PHE A 130 -18.85 4.12 -4.36
CA PHE A 130 -19.86 3.27 -4.99
C PHE A 130 -19.57 1.77 -4.86
N ILE A 131 -18.29 1.37 -4.92
CA ILE A 131 -17.91 -0.04 -4.81
C ILE A 131 -18.09 -0.55 -3.39
N ALA A 132 -17.63 0.19 -2.38
CA ALA A 132 -17.86 -0.18 -0.97
C ALA A 132 -19.36 -0.27 -0.64
N LYS A 133 -20.17 0.69 -1.12
CA LYS A 133 -21.63 0.67 -0.99
C LYS A 133 -22.29 -0.55 -1.63
N LYS A 134 -21.76 -1.01 -2.78
CA LYS A 134 -22.23 -2.22 -3.45
C LYS A 134 -21.78 -3.49 -2.74
N LEU A 135 -20.53 -3.53 -2.28
CA LEU A 135 -19.97 -4.64 -1.52
C LEU A 135 -20.76 -4.87 -0.24
N TYR A 136 -20.97 -3.83 0.55
CA TYR A 136 -21.77 -3.87 1.77
C TYR A 136 -23.15 -4.50 1.52
N ARG A 137 -23.90 -3.98 0.53
CA ARG A 137 -25.21 -4.55 0.16
C ARG A 137 -25.12 -6.01 -0.26
N ARG A 138 -24.10 -6.36 -1.05
CA ARG A 138 -23.96 -7.72 -1.57
C ARG A 138 -23.58 -8.74 -0.48
N LEU A 139 -22.73 -8.36 0.47
CA LEU A 139 -22.39 -9.21 1.61
C LEU A 139 -23.65 -9.52 2.45
N GLY A 140 -24.48 -8.51 2.71
CA GLY A 140 -25.76 -8.72 3.41
C GLY A 140 -26.74 -9.62 2.64
N GLN A 141 -26.81 -9.49 1.32
CA GLN A 141 -27.62 -10.40 0.47
C GLN A 141 -27.14 -11.86 0.48
N LEU A 142 -25.89 -12.10 0.87
CA LEU A 142 -25.29 -13.42 1.02
C LEU A 142 -25.32 -13.92 2.48
N GLY A 143 -25.99 -13.20 3.38
CA GLY A 143 -26.24 -13.62 4.76
C GLY A 143 -25.21 -13.13 5.78
N ALA A 144 -24.23 -12.32 5.38
CA ALA A 144 -23.23 -11.80 6.31
C ALA A 144 -23.87 -10.84 7.34
N SER A 145 -23.39 -10.92 8.58
CA SER A 145 -23.78 -10.03 9.67
C SER A 145 -22.77 -8.90 9.83
N PHE A 146 -23.24 -7.67 10.09
CA PHE A 146 -22.36 -6.51 10.18
C PHE A 146 -21.99 -6.18 11.62
N LEU A 147 -20.70 -6.02 11.90
CA LEU A 147 -20.17 -5.54 13.18
C LEU A 147 -20.58 -4.10 13.46
N LEU A 148 -20.53 -3.27 12.41
CA LEU A 148 -20.85 -1.85 12.40
C LEU A 148 -21.47 -1.43 11.07
N PRO A 149 -22.18 -0.29 11.03
CA PRO A 149 -22.47 0.40 9.78
C PRO A 149 -21.18 0.67 8.98
N PRO A 150 -21.26 0.69 7.63
CA PRO A 150 -20.08 0.94 6.81
C PRO A 150 -19.64 2.40 6.94
N VAL A 151 -18.33 2.64 6.89
CA VAL A 151 -17.74 3.99 6.84
C VAL A 151 -17.27 4.31 5.43
N TYR A 152 -17.34 5.59 5.06
CA TYR A 152 -17.00 6.06 3.71
C TYR A 152 -16.04 7.25 3.81
N GLY A 153 -14.75 6.97 3.76
CA GLY A 153 -13.70 7.99 3.72
C GLY A 153 -13.74 8.80 2.43
N ASP A 154 -13.45 10.09 2.54
CA ASP A 154 -13.47 11.06 1.44
C ASP A 154 -12.11 11.73 1.28
N ASP A 155 -11.50 11.58 0.10
CA ASP A 155 -10.21 12.20 -0.24
C ASP A 155 -10.31 13.74 -0.38
N GLN A 156 -11.52 14.28 -0.54
CA GLN A 156 -11.77 15.73 -0.61
C GLN A 156 -11.94 16.40 0.76
N HIS A 157 -12.04 15.62 1.84
CA HIS A 157 -12.14 16.18 3.18
C HIS A 157 -10.82 16.86 3.57
N ASP A 158 -10.86 17.94 4.35
CA ASP A 158 -9.66 18.71 4.74
C ASP A 158 -8.61 17.83 5.46
N LEU A 159 -9.10 16.93 6.31
CA LEU A 159 -8.33 15.91 7.02
C LEU A 159 -8.22 14.56 6.26
N GLY A 160 -8.67 14.53 5.02
CA GLY A 160 -8.72 13.32 4.19
C GLY A 160 -9.65 12.23 4.73
N PRO A 161 -9.48 10.98 4.29
CA PRO A 161 -10.38 9.88 4.64
C PRO A 161 -10.34 9.52 6.14
N ASP A 162 -9.25 9.85 6.83
CA ASP A 162 -9.06 9.54 8.25
C ASP A 162 -10.06 10.29 9.16
N ALA A 163 -10.65 11.39 8.69
CA ALA A 163 -11.63 12.17 9.45
C ALA A 163 -12.82 11.35 9.96
N VAL A 164 -13.24 10.36 9.17
CA VAL A 164 -14.33 9.44 9.53
C VAL A 164 -13.82 8.05 9.90
N ILE A 165 -12.64 7.65 9.41
CA ILE A 165 -12.08 6.33 9.69
C ILE A 165 -11.54 6.26 11.12
N ASP A 166 -10.90 7.31 11.65
CA ASP A 166 -10.38 7.34 13.02
C ASP A 166 -11.45 7.03 14.08
N PRO A 167 -12.57 7.79 14.15
CA PRO A 167 -13.62 7.48 15.12
C PRO A 167 -14.28 6.12 14.85
N TRP A 168 -14.41 5.72 13.57
CA TRP A 168 -14.98 4.42 13.23
C TRP A 168 -14.10 3.24 13.67
N LEU A 169 -12.77 3.39 13.61
CA LEU A 169 -11.85 2.37 14.14
C LEU A 169 -11.96 2.24 15.66
N VAL A 170 -12.15 3.35 16.38
CA VAL A 170 -12.42 3.32 17.83
C VAL A 170 -13.68 2.49 18.12
N ASP A 171 -14.76 2.71 17.38
CA ASP A 171 -15.99 1.92 17.52
C ASP A 171 -15.78 0.45 17.14
N LEU A 172 -15.01 0.17 16.09
CA LEU A 172 -14.71 -1.19 15.62
C LEU A 172 -13.99 -1.96 16.71
N TRP A 173 -12.94 -1.38 17.29
CA TRP A 173 -12.17 -2.02 18.33
C TRP A 173 -12.96 -2.19 19.61
N THR A 174 -13.77 -1.19 20.01
CA THR A 174 -14.68 -1.32 21.16
C THR A 174 -15.63 -2.51 20.98
N LYS A 175 -16.17 -2.67 19.76
CA LYS A 175 -17.05 -3.80 19.43
C LYS A 175 -16.31 -5.13 19.46
N LEU A 176 -15.13 -5.21 18.85
CA LEU A 176 -14.32 -6.44 18.81
C LEU A 176 -13.84 -6.83 20.22
N ASP A 177 -13.32 -5.90 21.01
CA ASP A 177 -12.87 -6.14 22.39
C ASP A 177 -14.02 -6.64 23.29
N THR A 178 -15.26 -6.24 23.00
CA THR A 178 -16.47 -6.75 23.71
C THR A 178 -16.83 -8.18 23.29
N LEU A 179 -16.73 -8.49 21.99
CA LEU A 179 -17.06 -9.82 21.46
C LEU A 179 -15.95 -10.84 21.77
N TYR A 180 -14.72 -10.36 21.83
CA TYR A 180 -13.48 -11.11 21.85
C TYR A 180 -12.53 -10.54 22.92
N PRO A 181 -12.93 -10.58 24.20
CA PRO A 181 -12.13 -9.99 25.27
C PRO A 181 -10.81 -10.74 25.44
N LEU A 182 -9.75 -9.98 25.75
CA LEU A 182 -8.43 -10.55 26.05
C LEU A 182 -8.50 -11.51 27.25
N PRO A 183 -7.77 -12.64 27.21
CA PRO A 183 -7.61 -13.51 28.37
C PRO A 183 -7.08 -12.76 29.61
N PRO A 184 -7.48 -13.17 30.83
CA PRO A 184 -6.99 -12.55 32.06
C PRO A 184 -5.46 -12.50 32.13
N GLY A 185 -4.89 -11.33 32.43
CA GLY A 185 -3.44 -11.13 32.55
C GLY A 185 -2.76 -10.64 31.27
N LEU A 186 -3.46 -10.62 30.13
CA LEU A 186 -2.99 -9.98 28.90
C LEU A 186 -3.58 -8.57 28.77
N SER A 187 -2.77 -7.64 28.28
CA SER A 187 -3.17 -6.29 27.91
C SER A 187 -2.86 -6.01 26.45
N VAL A 188 -3.52 -4.97 25.92
CA VAL A 188 -3.18 -4.40 24.61
C VAL A 188 -1.73 -3.94 24.64
N LEU A 189 -0.97 -4.32 23.62
CA LEU A 189 0.42 -3.90 23.45
C LEU A 189 0.49 -2.36 23.35
N PRO A 190 1.34 -1.71 24.16
CA PRO A 190 1.53 -0.26 24.06
C PRO A 190 1.94 0.15 22.65
N TYR A 191 1.48 1.32 22.22
CA TYR A 191 1.78 1.83 20.88
C TYR A 191 3.29 2.03 20.62
N LYS A 192 4.02 2.39 21.68
CA LYS A 192 5.50 2.51 21.69
C LYS A 192 6.24 1.18 21.52
N GLU A 193 5.56 0.05 21.71
CA GLU A 193 6.19 -1.26 21.53
C GLU A 193 6.23 -1.61 20.04
N ARG A 194 7.42 -2.01 19.57
CA ARG A 194 7.64 -2.36 18.17
C ARG A 194 7.00 -3.71 17.85
N LEU A 195 6.10 -3.73 16.88
CA LEU A 195 5.63 -4.98 16.28
C LEU A 195 6.76 -5.60 15.44
N PRO A 196 6.92 -6.93 15.41
CA PRO A 196 7.94 -7.57 14.59
C PRO A 196 7.70 -7.25 13.09
N SER A 197 8.79 -7.15 12.32
CA SER A 197 8.68 -6.91 10.87
C SER A 197 8.05 -8.11 10.17
N ARG A 198 7.26 -7.85 9.12
CA ARG A 198 6.63 -8.92 8.32
C ARG A 198 7.65 -9.75 7.55
N PHE A 199 8.81 -9.15 7.26
CA PHE A 199 9.89 -9.77 6.50
C PHE A 199 11.21 -9.76 7.25
N ASN A 200 12.06 -10.73 6.92
CA ASN A 200 13.47 -10.75 7.27
C ASN A 200 14.28 -10.41 6.02
N ILE A 201 15.31 -9.60 6.17
CA ILE A 201 16.23 -9.23 5.10
C ILE A 201 17.65 -9.50 5.58
N ASN A 202 18.28 -10.52 4.98
CA ASN A 202 19.63 -10.92 5.29
C ASN A 202 20.59 -10.49 4.19
N ALA A 203 21.57 -9.65 4.55
CA ALA A 203 22.64 -9.23 3.66
C ALA A 203 23.82 -10.22 3.69
N TYR A 204 24.36 -10.55 2.53
CA TYR A 204 25.51 -11.45 2.40
C TYR A 204 26.41 -11.08 1.22
N SER A 205 27.69 -11.40 1.34
CA SER A 205 28.70 -11.17 0.30
C SER A 205 28.65 -12.29 -0.73
N ALA A 206 27.93 -12.09 -1.83
CA ALA A 206 27.95 -12.96 -2.99
C ALA A 206 27.91 -12.14 -4.28
N PRO A 207 28.57 -12.61 -5.36
CA PRO A 207 28.45 -12.00 -6.67
C PRO A 207 27.02 -12.18 -7.19
N VAL A 208 26.28 -11.09 -7.36
CA VAL A 208 24.96 -11.13 -7.98
C VAL A 208 25.15 -11.18 -9.49
N SER A 209 25.01 -12.36 -10.10
CA SER A 209 25.14 -12.55 -11.55
C SER A 209 24.05 -11.80 -12.35
N ASN A 210 22.99 -11.33 -11.69
CA ASN A 210 21.92 -10.55 -12.31
C ASN A 210 21.33 -9.56 -11.29
N THR A 211 21.81 -8.31 -11.28
CA THR A 211 21.35 -7.26 -10.35
C THR A 211 20.02 -6.61 -10.77
N ALA A 212 19.47 -7.00 -11.91
CA ALA A 212 18.21 -6.50 -12.43
C ALA A 212 17.03 -7.17 -11.73
N LEU A 213 16.16 -6.36 -11.12
CA LEU A 213 14.86 -6.84 -10.65
C LEU A 213 14.04 -7.32 -11.84
N LYS A 214 13.26 -8.37 -11.63
CA LYS A 214 12.26 -8.78 -12.62
C LYS A 214 11.30 -7.61 -12.87
N PRO A 215 11.03 -7.25 -14.13
CA PRO A 215 10.10 -6.19 -14.43
C PRO A 215 8.71 -6.54 -13.87
N PRO A 216 7.84 -5.55 -13.60
CA PRO A 216 6.45 -5.81 -13.28
C PRO A 216 5.79 -6.73 -14.31
N SER A 217 4.85 -7.58 -13.87
CA SER A 217 4.13 -8.48 -14.76
C SER A 217 3.54 -7.71 -15.95
N GLN A 218 3.78 -8.22 -17.17
CA GLN A 218 3.40 -7.61 -18.47
C GLN A 218 4.19 -6.35 -18.87
N ALA A 219 5.18 -5.91 -18.09
CA ALA A 219 5.99 -4.77 -18.49
C ALA A 219 7.05 -5.19 -19.52
N MET A 220 7.15 -4.44 -20.62
CA MET A 220 8.06 -4.72 -21.72
C MET A 220 9.01 -3.55 -21.95
N PRO A 221 10.28 -3.82 -22.32
CA PRO A 221 11.21 -2.76 -22.68
C PRO A 221 10.76 -2.07 -23.97
N ALA A 222 11.02 -0.76 -24.06
CA ALA A 222 10.95 -0.02 -25.32
C ALA A 222 12.10 0.97 -25.46
N LEU A 223 12.44 1.22 -26.71
CA LEU A 223 13.44 2.18 -27.12
C LEU A 223 12.81 3.56 -27.23
N LEU A 224 13.44 4.56 -26.61
CA LEU A 224 13.12 5.96 -26.83
C LEU A 224 13.68 6.41 -28.20
N LEU A 225 12.79 6.65 -29.17
CA LEU A 225 13.20 7.13 -30.50
C LEU A 225 13.31 8.65 -30.56
N ASP A 226 12.33 9.36 -30.00
CA ASP A 226 12.28 10.82 -30.03
C ASP A 226 11.72 11.40 -28.73
N ASN A 227 12.25 12.55 -28.33
CA ASN A 227 11.77 13.35 -27.21
C ASN A 227 11.85 14.82 -27.59
N SER A 228 10.81 15.32 -28.25
CA SER A 228 10.77 16.67 -28.82
C SER A 228 9.83 17.57 -28.03
N ARG A 229 10.29 18.77 -27.69
CA ARG A 229 9.44 19.79 -27.06
C ARG A 229 8.51 20.39 -28.12
N LEU A 230 7.21 20.32 -27.87
CA LEU A 230 6.17 20.90 -28.75
C LEU A 230 5.85 22.36 -28.41
N THR A 231 6.04 22.78 -27.16
CA THR A 231 5.82 24.18 -26.78
C THR A 231 7.03 25.04 -27.13
N PRO A 232 6.86 26.32 -27.49
CA PRO A 232 7.98 27.25 -27.63
C PRO A 232 8.83 27.29 -26.36
N SER A 233 10.14 27.51 -26.48
CA SER A 233 11.06 27.61 -25.33
C SER A 233 10.66 28.70 -24.33
N SER A 234 10.01 29.75 -24.81
CA SER A 234 9.45 30.86 -24.02
C SER A 234 8.17 30.52 -23.26
N HIS A 235 7.47 29.43 -23.60
CA HIS A 235 6.26 29.02 -22.90
C HIS A 235 6.63 28.43 -21.53
N PHE A 236 5.87 28.77 -20.48
CA PHE A 236 6.18 28.35 -19.11
C PHE A 236 6.07 26.84 -18.90
N GLN A 237 5.12 26.18 -19.58
CA GLN A 237 4.96 24.73 -19.55
C GLN A 237 5.75 24.08 -20.69
N ASP A 238 6.73 23.24 -20.36
CA ASP A 238 7.41 22.35 -21.30
C ASP A 238 6.50 21.12 -21.55
N VAL A 239 5.98 20.99 -22.77
CA VAL A 239 5.19 19.83 -23.20
C VAL A 239 5.98 19.11 -24.29
N ARG A 240 6.18 17.81 -24.10
CA ARG A 240 7.00 16.98 -24.98
C ARG A 240 6.18 15.90 -25.65
N LEU A 241 6.48 15.67 -26.92
CA LEU A 241 6.08 14.47 -27.65
C LEU A 241 7.19 13.45 -27.50
N ILE A 242 6.84 12.30 -26.96
CA ILE A 242 7.77 11.19 -26.76
C ILE A 242 7.32 10.06 -27.67
N THR A 243 8.23 9.59 -28.52
CA THR A 243 8.00 8.46 -29.43
C THR A 243 8.81 7.27 -28.95
N LEU A 244 8.14 6.15 -28.72
CA LEU A 244 8.71 4.92 -28.22
C LEU A 244 8.52 3.81 -29.26
N GLU A 245 9.55 2.99 -29.45
CA GLU A 245 9.53 1.80 -30.31
C GLU A 245 9.65 0.54 -29.48
N GLY A 246 8.81 -0.46 -29.77
CA GLY A 246 8.81 -1.70 -29.02
C GLY A 246 7.79 -2.70 -29.57
N SER A 247 7.78 -3.89 -28.97
CA SER A 247 6.84 -4.95 -29.30
C SER A 247 5.51 -4.76 -28.57
N PHE A 248 4.84 -3.63 -28.81
CA PHE A 248 3.60 -3.27 -28.12
C PHE A 248 2.45 -4.27 -28.42
N PRO A 249 1.61 -4.64 -27.43
CA PRO A 249 0.32 -5.25 -27.74
C PRO A 249 -0.52 -4.32 -28.60
N HIS A 250 -1.54 -4.89 -29.24
CA HIS A 250 -2.53 -4.11 -29.97
C HIS A 250 -3.18 -3.08 -29.04
N TYR A 251 -3.22 -1.83 -29.47
CA TYR A 251 -3.83 -0.71 -28.76
C TYR A 251 -4.73 0.09 -29.70
N SER A 252 -5.72 0.76 -29.12
CA SER A 252 -6.65 1.68 -29.79
C SER A 252 -6.46 3.11 -29.29
N PRO A 253 -6.80 4.13 -30.10
CA PRO A 253 -6.87 5.50 -29.62
C PRO A 253 -7.80 5.61 -28.39
N GLY A 254 -7.27 6.21 -27.31
CA GLY A 254 -7.95 6.28 -26.01
C GLY A 254 -7.36 5.33 -24.95
N ASP A 255 -6.57 4.34 -25.36
CA ASP A 255 -5.86 3.45 -24.44
C ASP A 255 -4.75 4.19 -23.69
N VAL A 256 -4.30 3.58 -22.59
CA VAL A 256 -3.34 4.16 -21.66
C VAL A 256 -2.05 3.35 -21.65
N LEU A 257 -0.93 4.06 -21.80
CA LEU A 257 0.41 3.52 -21.60
C LEU A 257 0.85 3.76 -20.16
N MET A 258 1.18 2.69 -19.44
CA MET A 258 1.76 2.75 -18.12
C MET A 258 3.28 2.65 -18.21
N ILE A 259 3.97 3.68 -17.72
CA ILE A 259 5.44 3.73 -17.69
C ILE A 259 5.95 3.46 -16.28
N VAL A 260 6.86 2.50 -16.13
CA VAL A 260 7.56 2.21 -14.88
C VAL A 260 8.75 3.17 -14.75
N PRO A 261 8.79 4.07 -13.76
CA PRO A 261 9.93 4.97 -13.59
C PRO A 261 11.02 4.33 -12.70
N GLU A 262 12.14 5.02 -12.61
CA GLU A 262 13.20 4.74 -11.66
C GLU A 262 13.52 5.99 -10.82
N ASN A 263 14.04 5.79 -9.61
CA ASN A 263 14.63 6.87 -8.83
C ASN A 263 16.02 7.21 -9.37
N THR A 264 16.36 8.49 -9.36
CA THR A 264 17.70 8.97 -9.77
C THR A 264 18.78 8.46 -8.82
N SER A 265 19.99 8.22 -9.33
CA SER A 265 21.14 7.81 -8.51
C SER A 265 21.42 8.76 -7.34
N GLU A 266 21.23 10.07 -7.51
CA GLU A 266 21.38 11.07 -6.45
C GLU A 266 20.43 10.82 -5.27
N SER A 267 19.16 10.50 -5.55
CA SER A 267 18.17 10.21 -4.51
C SER A 267 18.43 8.89 -3.80
N VAL A 268 18.91 7.89 -4.53
CA VAL A 268 19.31 6.60 -3.94
C VAL A 268 20.49 6.81 -2.99
N GLU A 269 21.50 7.56 -3.41
CA GLU A 269 22.67 7.86 -2.59
C GLU A 269 22.29 8.70 -1.35
N ARG A 270 21.45 9.72 -1.51
CA ARG A 270 20.95 10.52 -0.40
C ARG A 270 20.17 9.69 0.62
N PHE A 271 19.36 8.74 0.15
CA PHE A 271 18.67 7.81 1.04
C PHE A 271 19.66 6.95 1.83
N LEU A 272 20.64 6.34 1.15
CA LEU A 272 21.65 5.49 1.80
C LEU A 272 22.47 6.25 2.85
N GLN A 273 22.78 7.52 2.57
CA GLN A 273 23.51 8.39 3.49
C GLN A 273 22.69 8.74 4.74
N VAL A 274 21.44 9.20 4.56
CA VAL A 274 20.61 9.61 5.71
C VAL A 274 20.23 8.44 6.63
N THR A 275 20.13 7.22 6.07
CA THR A 275 19.87 6.01 6.87
C THR A 275 21.15 5.27 7.30
N GLU A 276 22.34 5.77 6.96
CA GLU A 276 23.64 5.11 7.20
C GLU A 276 23.76 3.67 6.64
N MET A 277 23.01 3.37 5.58
CA MET A 277 22.95 2.03 4.96
C MET A 277 23.89 1.84 3.77
N THR A 278 24.80 2.80 3.49
CA THR A 278 25.74 2.72 2.36
C THR A 278 26.56 1.43 2.35
N HIS A 279 26.93 0.91 3.52
CA HIS A 279 27.69 -0.33 3.68
C HIS A 279 26.94 -1.59 3.21
N LEU A 280 25.61 -1.53 3.06
CA LEU A 280 24.75 -2.63 2.60
C LEU A 280 24.32 -2.47 1.14
N ALA A 281 24.63 -1.33 0.52
CA ALA A 281 24.02 -0.92 -0.76
C ALA A 281 24.20 -1.95 -1.88
N ASP A 282 25.39 -2.59 -1.94
CA ASP A 282 25.77 -3.57 -2.97
C ASP A 282 25.82 -5.02 -2.47
N LEU A 283 25.41 -5.27 -1.22
CA LEU A 283 25.36 -6.64 -0.71
C LEU A 283 24.13 -7.35 -1.28
N SER A 284 24.27 -8.66 -1.48
CA SER A 284 23.15 -9.51 -1.85
C SER A 284 22.16 -9.58 -0.69
N LEU A 285 20.88 -9.36 -0.95
CA LEU A 285 19.81 -9.47 0.01
C LEU A 285 18.99 -10.71 -0.29
N ASN A 286 18.76 -11.53 0.73
CA ASN A 286 17.74 -12.57 0.74
C ASN A 286 16.56 -12.12 1.60
N ILE A 287 15.36 -12.17 1.04
CA ILE A 287 14.12 -11.72 1.69
C ILE A 287 13.26 -12.95 1.96
N THR A 288 12.87 -13.15 3.22
CA THR A 288 11.95 -14.21 3.65
C THR A 288 10.80 -13.62 4.43
N SER A 289 9.63 -14.28 4.40
CA SER A 289 8.51 -13.90 5.28
C SER A 289 8.79 -14.39 6.70
N ASN A 290 8.43 -13.58 7.69
CA ASN A 290 8.41 -13.98 9.10
C ASN A 290 7.04 -14.55 9.53
N GLU A 291 6.04 -14.47 8.66
CA GLU A 291 4.65 -14.74 8.99
C GLU A 291 4.08 -15.83 8.09
N GLU A 292 3.39 -16.79 8.70
CA GLU A 292 2.66 -17.82 7.98
C GLU A 292 1.55 -17.18 7.14
N GLY A 293 1.43 -17.60 5.89
CA GLY A 293 0.41 -17.09 4.97
C GLY A 293 0.77 -15.76 4.27
N ILE A 294 1.84 -15.05 4.67
CA ILE A 294 2.37 -13.90 3.92
C ILE A 294 3.49 -14.38 3.01
N SER A 295 3.32 -14.25 1.70
CA SER A 295 4.37 -14.55 0.73
C SER A 295 5.23 -13.33 0.45
N VAL A 296 6.54 -13.55 0.24
CA VAL A 296 7.43 -12.51 -0.30
C VAL A 296 6.91 -12.08 -1.68
N PRO A 297 6.81 -10.77 -1.96
CA PRO A 297 6.37 -10.31 -3.28
C PRO A 297 7.16 -10.98 -4.39
N GLN A 298 6.49 -11.45 -5.45
CA GLN A 298 7.14 -12.24 -6.51
C GLN A 298 8.36 -11.56 -7.15
N ARG A 299 8.36 -10.22 -7.23
CA ARG A 299 9.50 -9.45 -7.75
C ARG A 299 10.74 -9.49 -6.85
N LEU A 300 10.56 -9.85 -5.59
CA LEU A 300 11.58 -9.94 -4.54
C LEU A 300 11.93 -11.40 -4.21
N SER A 301 11.39 -12.37 -4.94
CA SER A 301 11.59 -13.80 -4.69
C SER A 301 12.97 -14.31 -5.13
N SER A 302 13.86 -13.43 -5.59
CA SER A 302 15.21 -13.76 -6.04
C SER A 302 16.19 -12.78 -5.41
N PRO A 303 17.45 -13.20 -5.15
CA PRO A 303 18.45 -12.32 -4.58
C PRO A 303 18.58 -11.02 -5.36
N CYS A 304 18.59 -9.90 -4.64
CA CYS A 304 18.69 -8.54 -5.20
C CYS A 304 19.57 -7.69 -4.28
N ILE A 305 19.97 -6.50 -4.72
CA ILE A 305 20.78 -5.59 -3.89
C ILE A 305 19.94 -4.39 -3.45
N LEU A 306 20.26 -3.82 -2.28
CA LEU A 306 19.55 -2.68 -1.71
C LEU A 306 19.46 -1.50 -2.68
N ARG A 307 20.56 -1.21 -3.39
CA ARG A 307 20.63 -0.15 -4.40
C ARG A 307 19.60 -0.32 -5.51
N THR A 308 19.41 -1.54 -6.03
CA THR A 308 18.42 -1.82 -7.06
C THR A 308 16.99 -1.69 -6.52
N LEU A 309 16.73 -2.13 -5.28
CA LEU A 309 15.43 -1.96 -4.64
C LEU A 309 15.07 -0.48 -4.48
N LEU A 310 16.01 0.32 -3.99
CA LEU A 310 15.85 1.77 -3.86
C LEU A 310 15.70 2.47 -5.22
N ARG A 311 16.31 1.95 -6.29
CA ARG A 311 16.19 2.53 -7.63
C ARG A 311 14.85 2.18 -8.29
N CYS A 312 14.43 0.92 -8.27
CA CYS A 312 13.39 0.41 -9.16
C CYS A 312 12.15 -0.15 -8.43
N TYR A 313 12.21 -0.40 -7.12
CA TYR A 313 11.11 -1.04 -6.38
C TYR A 313 10.39 -0.08 -5.43
N TRP A 314 11.11 0.70 -4.63
CA TRP A 314 10.51 1.60 -3.62
C TRP A 314 10.34 3.03 -4.13
N ASP A 315 9.25 3.68 -3.73
CA ASP A 315 9.07 5.12 -3.94
C ASP A 315 9.62 5.90 -2.74
N ILE A 316 10.91 6.25 -2.80
CA ILE A 316 11.61 7.02 -1.75
C ILE A 316 11.39 8.54 -1.86
N GLN A 317 10.64 9.01 -2.85
CA GLN A 317 10.38 10.44 -3.07
C GLN A 317 8.89 10.81 -2.93
N SER A 318 8.01 9.84 -2.69
CA SER A 318 6.61 10.14 -2.44
C SER A 318 6.44 10.91 -1.13
N VAL A 319 5.33 11.62 -1.01
CA VAL A 319 4.88 12.16 0.28
C VAL A 319 4.52 10.97 1.17
N PRO A 320 5.15 10.78 2.33
CA PRO A 320 4.85 9.67 3.22
C PRO A 320 3.41 9.74 3.73
N ARG A 321 2.81 8.57 3.91
CA ARG A 321 1.49 8.42 4.54
C ARG A 321 1.63 8.45 6.05
N ARG A 322 0.52 8.59 6.78
CA ARG A 322 0.51 8.59 8.26
C ARG A 322 1.15 7.33 8.86
N SER A 323 0.95 6.17 8.23
CA SER A 323 1.59 4.89 8.58
C SER A 323 3.13 4.94 8.57
N PHE A 324 3.73 5.74 7.68
CA PHE A 324 5.18 5.93 7.67
C PHE A 324 5.66 6.58 8.97
N PHE A 325 4.95 7.61 9.45
CA PHE A 325 5.27 8.29 10.71
C PHE A 325 5.04 7.38 11.93
N GLU A 326 3.97 6.56 11.89
CA GLU A 326 3.72 5.51 12.89
C GLU A 326 4.89 4.54 13.00
N ILE A 327 5.34 3.97 11.88
CA ILE A 327 6.39 2.95 11.90
C ILE A 327 7.74 3.61 12.23
N LEU A 328 7.99 4.83 11.73
CA LEU A 328 9.21 5.57 12.02
C LEU A 328 9.36 5.88 13.51
N SER A 329 8.27 6.20 14.22
CA SER A 329 8.31 6.51 15.67
C SER A 329 8.82 5.34 16.51
N TRP A 330 8.67 4.09 16.05
CA TRP A 330 9.18 2.89 16.74
C TRP A 330 10.71 2.80 16.78
N PHE A 331 11.41 3.59 15.96
CA PHE A 331 12.86 3.66 15.91
C PHE A 331 13.41 4.92 16.59
N ALA A 332 12.53 5.80 17.07
CA ALA A 332 12.93 7.07 17.66
C ALA A 332 13.59 6.85 19.02
N VAL A 333 14.89 7.13 19.09
CA VAL A 333 15.69 7.08 20.33
C VAL A 333 15.77 8.43 21.02
N ASN A 334 15.55 9.52 20.28
CA ASN A 334 15.50 10.88 20.79
C ASN A 334 14.06 11.25 21.17
N GLU A 335 13.90 11.86 22.35
CA GLU A 335 12.57 12.17 22.89
C GLU A 335 11.81 13.21 22.07
N LEU A 336 12.48 14.27 21.60
CA LEU A 336 11.84 15.32 20.78
C LEU A 336 11.40 14.79 19.42
N GLU A 337 12.25 13.99 18.76
CA GLU A 337 11.88 13.33 17.50
C GLU A 337 10.70 12.37 17.71
N ARG A 338 10.71 11.59 18.79
CA ARG A 338 9.63 10.66 19.13
C ARG A 338 8.32 11.38 19.36
N GLU A 339 8.30 12.38 20.24
CA GLU A 339 7.08 13.15 20.56
C GLU A 339 6.45 13.74 19.29
N LYS A 340 7.27 14.29 18.39
CA LYS A 340 6.77 14.87 17.15
C LYS A 340 6.23 13.81 16.18
N LEU A 341 6.91 12.66 16.05
CA LEU A 341 6.44 11.55 15.22
C LEU A 341 5.15 10.93 15.77
N GLU A 342 5.02 10.82 17.10
CA GLU A 342 3.80 10.32 17.76
C GLU A 342 2.63 11.31 17.60
N GLU A 343 2.88 12.62 17.75
CA GLU A 343 1.89 13.68 17.50
C GLU A 343 1.28 13.55 16.10
N PHE A 344 2.11 13.41 15.06
CA PHE A 344 1.63 13.29 13.67
C PHE A 344 0.67 12.12 13.44
N VAL A 345 0.67 11.14 14.32
CA VAL A 345 -0.17 9.95 14.18
C VAL A 345 -1.44 10.04 15.03
N THR A 346 -1.60 11.03 15.90
CA THR A 346 -2.86 11.19 16.63
C THR A 346 -3.94 11.84 15.75
N PRO A 347 -5.23 11.64 16.06
CA PRO A 347 -6.31 12.40 15.42
C PRO A 347 -6.11 13.92 15.57
N GLU A 348 -5.61 14.37 16.72
CA GLU A 348 -5.39 15.79 17.03
C GLU A 348 -4.22 16.39 16.23
N GLY A 349 -3.20 15.60 15.92
CA GLY A 349 -2.02 16.04 15.17
C GLY A 349 -2.16 16.00 13.65
N GLN A 350 -3.35 15.69 13.11
CA GLN A 350 -3.56 15.59 11.66
C GLN A 350 -3.32 16.91 10.91
N GLU A 351 -3.77 18.06 11.45
CA GLU A 351 -3.52 19.37 10.80
C GLU A 351 -2.03 19.71 10.81
N GLU A 352 -1.33 19.34 11.88
CA GLU A 352 0.10 19.56 12.03
C GLU A 352 0.89 18.66 11.08
N LEU A 353 0.51 17.38 10.93
CA LEU A 353 1.03 16.49 9.90
C LEU A 353 0.73 17.03 8.49
N TYR A 354 -0.48 17.53 8.25
CA TYR A 354 -0.86 18.08 6.95
C TYR A 354 -0.03 19.33 6.61
N SER A 355 0.13 20.24 7.57
CA SER A 355 0.92 21.46 7.43
C SER A 355 2.41 21.19 7.29
N TYR A 356 2.94 20.24 8.07
CA TYR A 356 4.31 19.77 7.98
C TYR A 356 4.52 19.04 6.65
N CYS A 357 3.84 17.93 6.37
CA CYS A 357 4.18 17.03 5.28
C CYS A 357 3.37 17.32 3.99
N ASN A 358 2.05 17.21 4.05
CA ASN A 358 1.19 17.15 2.86
C ASN A 358 1.17 18.47 2.06
N ARG A 359 1.00 19.60 2.75
CA ARG A 359 0.89 20.94 2.18
C ARG A 359 2.15 21.38 1.41
N PRO A 360 3.38 21.23 1.95
CA PRO A 360 4.60 21.45 1.17
C PRO A 360 5.03 20.23 0.34
N ARG A 361 4.26 19.13 0.39
CA ARG A 361 4.53 17.84 -0.24
C ARG A 361 5.86 17.22 0.20
N ARG A 362 6.29 17.37 1.45
CA ARG A 362 7.60 16.85 1.92
C ARG A 362 7.76 15.37 1.58
N THR A 363 8.89 15.00 1.00
CA THR A 363 9.17 13.64 0.52
C THR A 363 9.72 12.77 1.65
N ILE A 364 9.69 11.43 1.49
CA ILE A 364 10.27 10.49 2.46
C ILE A 364 11.73 10.84 2.80
N ILE A 365 12.59 11.07 1.79
CA ILE A 365 13.99 11.45 2.04
C ILE A 365 14.10 12.76 2.84
N GLU A 366 13.26 13.76 2.55
CA GLU A 366 13.27 15.02 3.30
C GLU A 366 12.83 14.80 4.75
N VAL A 367 11.79 13.98 5.00
CA VAL A 367 11.37 13.61 6.36
C VAL A 367 12.52 12.90 7.09
N LEU A 368 13.18 11.92 6.46
CA LEU A 368 14.32 11.24 7.09
C LEU A 368 15.47 12.20 7.42
N ASN A 369 15.67 13.27 6.65
CA ASN A 369 16.65 14.31 6.98
C ASN A 369 16.21 15.22 8.14
N ASP A 370 14.90 15.44 8.31
CA ASP A 370 14.35 16.21 9.43
C ASP A 370 14.34 15.41 10.75
N PHE A 371 14.39 14.06 10.67
CA PHE A 371 14.48 13.13 11.80
C PHE A 371 15.76 12.28 11.76
N PRO A 372 16.96 12.91 11.76
CA PRO A 372 18.22 12.22 11.48
C PRO A 372 18.57 11.17 12.54
N LEU A 373 18.27 11.41 13.82
CA LEU A 373 18.61 10.46 14.88
C LEU A 373 17.78 9.19 14.76
N THR A 374 16.51 9.32 14.36
CA THR A 374 15.61 8.19 14.11
C THR A 374 15.94 7.48 12.79
N ALA A 375 16.27 8.22 11.72
CA ALA A 375 16.58 7.65 10.40
C ALA A 375 17.74 6.65 10.43
N THR A 376 18.79 6.92 11.21
CA THR A 376 19.94 6.01 11.38
C THR A 376 19.62 4.73 12.17
N LYS A 377 18.44 4.64 12.80
CA LYS A 377 18.02 3.50 13.63
C LYS A 377 17.03 2.57 12.94
N ILE A 378 16.65 2.87 11.70
CA ILE A 378 15.76 2.02 10.90
C ILE A 378 16.48 0.71 10.57
N PRO A 379 15.98 -0.46 11.00
CA PRO A 379 16.52 -1.74 10.58
C PRO A 379 16.08 -2.04 9.15
N VAL A 380 16.97 -2.63 8.36
CA VAL A 380 16.70 -3.00 6.95
C VAL A 380 15.43 -3.86 6.82
N SER A 381 15.17 -4.74 7.79
CA SER A 381 14.00 -5.63 7.78
C SER A 381 12.64 -4.91 7.74
N TYR A 382 12.59 -3.63 8.15
CA TYR A 382 11.37 -2.82 8.14
C TYR A 382 11.20 -1.98 6.86
N LEU A 383 12.16 -1.99 5.93
CA LEU A 383 12.04 -1.17 4.71
C LEU A 383 10.82 -1.57 3.85
N LEU A 384 10.41 -2.84 3.87
CA LEU A 384 9.19 -3.30 3.19
C LEU A 384 7.90 -2.85 3.88
N ASP A 385 7.96 -2.59 5.19
CA ASP A 385 6.83 -2.08 5.96
C ASP A 385 6.75 -0.55 5.89
N LEU A 386 7.91 0.11 5.77
CA LEU A 386 8.03 1.56 5.81
C LEU A 386 7.87 2.21 4.43
N LEU A 387 8.47 1.64 3.38
CA LEU A 387 8.56 2.29 2.07
C LEU A 387 7.48 1.79 1.11
N PRO A 388 6.70 2.69 0.49
CA PRO A 388 5.70 2.31 -0.50
C PRO A 388 6.37 1.79 -1.78
N VAL A 389 5.66 0.94 -2.52
CA VAL A 389 6.10 0.43 -3.82
C VAL A 389 5.96 1.51 -4.90
N LEU A 390 6.98 1.64 -5.75
CA LEU A 390 7.01 2.52 -6.90
C LEU A 390 5.95 2.11 -7.94
N GLN A 391 4.97 2.99 -8.17
CA GLN A 391 3.84 2.71 -9.05
C GLN A 391 4.12 3.08 -10.52
N PRO A 392 3.62 2.35 -11.51
CA PRO A 392 3.64 2.82 -12.90
C PRO A 392 2.82 4.10 -13.07
N ARG A 393 3.21 4.98 -14.01
CA ARG A 393 2.52 6.25 -14.30
C ARG A 393 1.74 6.12 -15.61
N ALA A 394 0.47 6.51 -15.57
CA ALA A 394 -0.45 6.45 -16.71
C ALA A 394 -0.28 7.64 -17.65
N PHE A 395 -0.19 7.38 -18.96
CA PHE A 395 -0.19 8.38 -20.01
C PHE A 395 -1.17 7.98 -21.11
N SER A 396 -2.01 8.91 -21.56
CA SER A 396 -2.86 8.68 -22.72
C SER A 396 -2.01 8.53 -23.98
N ILE A 397 -2.28 7.47 -24.76
CA ILE A 397 -1.60 7.25 -26.03
C ILE A 397 -2.06 8.32 -27.03
N ALA A 398 -1.09 8.99 -27.66
CA ALA A 398 -1.26 10.08 -28.62
C ALA A 398 -1.03 9.64 -30.08
N SER A 399 -0.86 8.34 -30.33
CA SER A 399 -0.72 7.73 -31.66
C SER A 399 -1.86 6.77 -31.97
N SER A 400 -1.94 6.33 -33.23
CA SER A 400 -2.84 5.25 -33.66
C SER A 400 -2.04 4.07 -34.20
N ALA A 401 -2.32 2.86 -33.69
CA ALA A 401 -1.71 1.63 -34.16
C ALA A 401 -1.98 1.36 -35.65
N THR A 402 -3.05 1.93 -36.22
CA THR A 402 -3.36 1.82 -37.66
C THR A 402 -2.37 2.55 -38.54
N THR A 403 -1.77 3.63 -38.03
CA THR A 403 -0.86 4.50 -38.77
C THR A 403 0.58 4.08 -38.54
N ASN A 404 0.92 3.70 -37.31
CA ASN A 404 2.24 3.19 -36.98
C ASN A 404 2.15 2.14 -35.86
N PRO A 405 2.08 0.84 -36.20
CA PRO A 405 1.84 -0.21 -35.21
C PRO A 405 3.06 -0.48 -34.31
N GLN A 406 4.27 -0.10 -34.75
CA GLN A 406 5.51 -0.33 -34.00
C GLN A 406 5.87 0.83 -33.06
N HIS A 407 5.24 2.00 -33.25
CA HIS A 407 5.51 3.18 -32.45
C HIS A 407 4.31 3.55 -31.58
N VAL A 408 4.59 3.90 -30.33
CA VAL A 408 3.62 4.53 -29.42
C VAL A 408 4.11 5.92 -29.10
N GLN A 409 3.22 6.89 -29.22
CA GLN A 409 3.50 8.27 -28.85
C GLN A 409 2.72 8.66 -27.61
N ILE A 410 3.32 9.48 -26.76
CA ILE A 410 2.65 10.11 -25.63
C ILE A 410 2.99 11.60 -25.59
N LEU A 411 2.03 12.38 -25.08
CA LEU A 411 2.23 13.79 -24.79
C LEU A 411 2.40 13.98 -23.29
N VAL A 412 3.54 14.55 -22.90
CA VAL A 412 3.93 14.69 -21.49
C VAL A 412 4.19 16.15 -21.19
N ALA A 413 3.40 16.73 -20.29
CA ALA A 413 3.74 17.99 -19.66
C ALA A 413 4.80 17.74 -18.58
N VAL A 414 6.00 18.31 -18.75
CA VAL A 414 7.05 18.23 -17.74
C VAL A 414 6.59 19.02 -16.52
N VAL A 415 6.45 18.34 -15.39
CA VAL A 415 6.02 18.99 -14.17
C VAL A 415 7.25 19.40 -13.38
N GLU A 416 7.46 20.71 -13.29
CA GLU A 416 8.47 21.35 -12.45
C GLU A 416 7.77 22.43 -11.62
N TYR A 417 7.97 22.40 -10.31
CA TYR A 417 7.35 23.34 -9.39
C TYR A 417 8.24 23.60 -8.19
N LYS A 418 8.16 24.80 -7.63
CA LYS A 418 8.84 25.14 -6.37
C LYS A 418 7.88 24.88 -5.23
N THR A 419 8.35 24.20 -4.19
CA THR A 419 7.59 24.07 -2.95
C THR A 419 7.94 25.19 -1.99
N LYS A 420 7.15 25.32 -0.91
CA LYS A 420 7.45 26.23 0.20
C LYS A 420 8.84 25.98 0.84
N LEU A 421 9.47 24.83 0.55
CA LEU A 421 10.82 24.48 0.99
C LEU A 421 11.94 25.05 0.10
N PHE A 422 11.61 25.96 -0.84
CA PHE A 422 12.51 26.68 -1.77
C PHE A 422 13.39 25.81 -2.69
N HIS A 423 13.37 24.49 -2.56
CA HIS A 423 14.03 23.57 -3.48
C HIS A 423 13.10 23.31 -4.68
N PRO A 424 13.53 23.59 -5.92
CA PRO A 424 12.74 23.26 -7.11
C PRO A 424 12.60 21.75 -7.22
N ARG A 425 11.37 21.29 -7.44
CA ARG A 425 11.05 19.88 -7.61
C ARG A 425 10.71 19.59 -9.04
N LYS A 426 11.28 18.50 -9.54
CA LYS A 426 11.04 17.96 -10.87
C LYS A 426 10.44 16.57 -10.72
N TRP A 427 9.41 16.25 -11.49
CA TRP A 427 8.80 14.93 -11.44
C TRP A 427 9.70 13.87 -12.08
N LYS A 428 9.59 12.60 -11.64
CA LYS A 428 10.52 11.51 -12.00
C LYS A 428 10.67 11.24 -13.51
N LEU A 429 9.67 11.58 -14.32
CA LEU A 429 9.68 11.40 -15.78
C LEU A 429 10.18 12.63 -16.55
N SER A 430 10.65 13.68 -15.88
CA SER A 430 11.29 14.85 -16.51
C SER A 430 12.63 14.51 -17.19
N PHE A 431 13.19 13.33 -16.90
CA PHE A 431 14.50 12.85 -17.37
C PHE A 431 14.38 11.64 -18.30
N ILE A 432 13.46 11.66 -19.27
CA ILE A 432 13.49 10.71 -20.38
C ILE A 432 14.60 11.15 -21.34
N THR A 433 15.85 11.05 -20.90
CA THR A 433 17.03 11.41 -21.70
C THR A 433 17.80 10.19 -22.18
N THR A 434 17.70 9.05 -21.49
CA THR A 434 18.14 7.70 -21.91
C THR A 434 17.84 6.76 -20.74
N ILE A 435 16.87 5.84 -20.83
CA ILE A 435 16.67 4.71 -19.89
C ILE A 435 15.79 3.66 -20.57
N ASP A 436 16.12 2.37 -20.35
CA ASP A 436 15.27 1.21 -20.65
C ASP A 436 13.94 1.35 -19.89
N LEU A 437 12.91 1.83 -20.58
CA LEU A 437 11.57 2.01 -20.03
C LEU A 437 10.83 0.67 -20.08
N PHE A 438 10.42 0.15 -18.93
CA PHE A 438 9.49 -0.97 -18.86
C PHE A 438 8.05 -0.45 -18.88
N MET A 439 7.22 -0.99 -19.78
CA MET A 439 5.88 -0.45 -20.07
C MET A 439 4.78 -1.49 -20.12
N LEU A 440 3.60 -1.09 -19.67
CA LEU A 440 2.38 -1.87 -19.55
C LEU A 440 1.26 -1.14 -20.32
N ILE A 441 0.67 -1.72 -21.35
CA ILE A 441 -0.51 -1.14 -22.03
C ILE A 441 -1.77 -1.73 -21.38
N LYS A 442 -2.73 -0.87 -21.01
CA LYS A 442 -3.99 -1.25 -20.39
C LYS A 442 -5.20 -0.89 -21.22
#